data_AF-A0A7S4N038-F1
#
_entry.id   AF-A0A7S4N038-F1
#
_cell.length_a   1.000
_cell.length_b   1.000
_cell.length_c   1.000
_cell.angle_alpha   90.00
_cell.angle_beta   90.00
_cell.angle_gamma   90.00
#
_symmetry.space_group_name_H-M   'P 1'
#
loop_
_entity.id
_entity.type
_entity.pdbx_description
1 polymer ?
#
loop_
_entity_poly.entity_id
_entity_poly.type
_entity_poly.pdbx_seq_one_letter_code
_entity_poly.pdbx_strand_id
1 'polypeptide(L)'
;MPLRAGLLLVAVLLLASVVANSSAAATRAKVAFAAGTRTTPRVGDPGSDDIVFRRGTKSDEPVIAATMARSLMNPLGIDGSRFVVAEDRRTGERVGWAQLRPLGPASVDPSTYDSPQGSADVERLTDEEMWEKFEDEGPDFPNGMASLPWTEEYRAASEAAKRRREGRPGVRARVRSEAGQLWELASVFVSPRRRGRGVGSELVRR
;
A
#
# COMPACT_ATOMS: atom_id res chain seq x y z
N MET A 1 -33.36 -42.77 -20.14
CA MET A 1 -33.10 -41.50 -19.41
C MET A 1 -31.59 -41.29 -19.22
N PRO A 2 -30.89 -40.57 -20.11
CA PRO A 2 -29.53 -40.11 -19.85
C PRO A 2 -29.37 -38.63 -20.24
N LEU A 3 -29.68 -37.69 -19.34
CA LEU A 3 -29.53 -36.25 -19.61
C LEU A 3 -28.79 -35.48 -18.50
N ARG A 4 -28.19 -36.17 -17.51
CA ARG A 4 -27.55 -35.51 -16.35
C ARG A 4 -26.03 -35.50 -16.34
N ALA A 5 -25.36 -36.21 -17.24
CA ALA A 5 -23.89 -36.27 -17.27
C ALA A 5 -23.22 -35.13 -18.07
N GLY A 6 -23.95 -34.45 -18.97
CA GLY A 6 -23.37 -33.42 -19.85
C GLY A 6 -23.16 -32.06 -19.20
N LEU A 7 -23.93 -31.71 -18.16
CA LEU A 7 -23.87 -30.36 -17.57
C LEU A 7 -22.67 -30.17 -16.62
N LEU A 8 -22.16 -31.25 -16.04
CA LEU A 8 -21.07 -31.20 -15.06
C LEU A 8 -19.69 -31.05 -15.73
N LEU A 9 -19.54 -31.50 -16.98
CA LEU A 9 -18.26 -31.39 -17.71
C LEU A 9 -18.00 -29.95 -18.22
N VAL A 10 -19.05 -29.20 -18.55
CA VAL A 10 -18.92 -27.80 -19.01
C VAL A 10 -18.55 -26.86 -17.87
N ALA A 11 -19.02 -27.12 -16.64
CA ALA A 11 -18.68 -26.33 -15.46
C ALA A 11 -17.19 -26.50 -15.04
N VAL A 12 -16.61 -27.68 -15.25
CA VAL A 12 -15.20 -27.93 -14.92
C VAL A 12 -14.26 -27.36 -15.99
N LEU A 13 -14.65 -27.37 -17.27
CA LEU A 13 -13.84 -26.78 -18.34
C LEU A 13 -13.79 -25.24 -18.31
N LEU A 14 -14.83 -24.57 -17.81
CA LEU A 14 -14.80 -23.11 -17.61
C LEU A 14 -13.94 -22.66 -16.42
N LEU A 15 -13.67 -23.54 -15.44
CA LEU A 15 -12.75 -23.22 -14.33
C LEU A 15 -11.27 -23.38 -14.69
N ALA A 16 -10.93 -24.20 -15.70
CA ALA A 16 -9.54 -24.43 -16.08
C ALA A 16 -8.96 -23.38 -17.05
N SER A 17 -9.79 -22.61 -17.74
CA SER A 17 -9.32 -21.62 -18.74
C SER A 17 -8.84 -20.29 -18.15
N VAL A 18 -8.89 -20.10 -16.82
CA VAL A 18 -8.51 -18.84 -16.17
C VAL A 18 -7.04 -18.83 -15.70
N VAL A 19 -6.30 -19.93 -15.81
CA VAL A 19 -4.92 -20.03 -15.27
C VAL A 19 -3.83 -19.64 -16.27
N ALA A 20 -4.17 -19.38 -17.54
CA ALA A 20 -3.16 -19.15 -18.58
C ALA A 20 -3.40 -17.85 -19.37
N ASN A 21 -3.31 -16.70 -18.72
CA ASN A 21 -2.84 -15.46 -19.36
C ASN A 21 -2.83 -14.30 -18.37
N SER A 22 -1.68 -13.63 -18.23
CA SER A 22 -1.53 -12.17 -18.36
C SER A 22 -0.29 -11.68 -17.62
N SER A 23 0.87 -11.85 -18.25
CA SER A 23 2.03 -10.98 -18.00
C SER A 23 1.85 -9.70 -18.84
N ALA A 24 0.92 -8.84 -18.44
CA ALA A 24 0.75 -7.53 -19.05
C ALA A 24 1.59 -6.51 -18.28
N ALA A 25 2.57 -5.93 -18.97
CA ALA A 25 3.41 -4.85 -18.48
C ALA A 25 2.54 -3.71 -17.92
N ALA A 26 2.64 -3.47 -16.62
CA ALA A 26 2.07 -2.29 -15.99
C ALA A 26 2.87 -1.07 -16.46
N THR A 27 2.31 -0.31 -17.40
CA THR A 27 2.82 1.01 -17.77
C THR A 27 2.68 1.92 -16.55
N ARG A 28 3.76 2.05 -15.77
CA ARG A 28 3.88 2.96 -14.63
C ARG A 28 3.77 4.40 -15.16
N ALA A 29 2.60 5.01 -15.01
CA ALA A 29 2.44 6.43 -15.26
C ALA A 29 3.18 7.21 -14.16
N LYS A 30 4.32 7.81 -14.50
CA LYS A 30 5.00 8.80 -13.66
C LYS A 30 4.20 10.09 -13.71
N VAL A 31 3.27 10.28 -12.77
CA VAL A 31 2.63 11.57 -12.56
C VAL A 31 3.57 12.40 -11.69
N ALA A 32 4.40 13.22 -12.33
CA ALA A 32 5.08 14.31 -11.63
C ALA A 32 4.00 15.31 -11.19
N PHE A 33 3.72 15.36 -9.89
CA PHE A 33 2.89 16.41 -9.30
C PHE A 33 3.68 17.71 -9.37
N ALA A 34 3.53 18.43 -10.49
CA ALA A 34 3.94 19.82 -10.57
C ALA A 34 3.12 20.59 -9.53
N ALA A 35 3.80 21.09 -8.50
CA ALA A 35 3.21 22.03 -7.57
C ALA A 35 2.73 23.25 -8.38
N GLY A 36 1.41 23.48 -8.39
CA GLY A 36 0.85 24.80 -8.68
C GLY A 36 0.22 25.00 -10.05
N THR A 37 -0.92 24.35 -10.28
CA THR A 37 -2.14 25.14 -10.56
C THR A 37 -3.20 24.63 -9.60
N ARG A 38 -3.52 25.40 -8.55
CA ARG A 38 -4.75 25.19 -7.80
C ARG A 38 -5.88 25.43 -8.80
N THR A 39 -6.39 24.37 -9.41
CA THR A 39 -7.72 24.39 -9.99
C THR A 39 -8.64 24.53 -8.80
N THR A 40 -8.90 25.77 -8.41
CA THR A 40 -10.00 26.09 -7.50
C THR A 40 -11.21 25.37 -8.08
N PRO A 41 -11.91 24.53 -7.29
CA PRO A 41 -13.14 23.92 -7.74
C PRO A 41 -13.99 25.05 -8.33
N ARG A 42 -14.42 24.88 -9.58
CA ARG A 42 -15.27 25.87 -10.24
C ARG A 42 -16.57 25.85 -9.44
N VAL A 43 -16.69 26.76 -8.49
CA VAL A 43 -17.88 26.95 -7.66
C VAL A 43 -19.02 27.18 -8.63
N GLY A 44 -19.93 26.21 -8.73
CA GLY A 44 -21.11 26.30 -9.58
C GLY A 44 -21.21 25.29 -10.74
N ASP A 45 -20.53 24.14 -10.73
CA ASP A 45 -21.01 23.01 -11.54
C ASP A 45 -22.13 22.29 -10.74
N PRO A 46 -23.42 22.45 -11.10
CA PRO A 46 -24.59 22.10 -10.26
C PRO A 46 -24.81 20.58 -10.05
N GLY A 47 -23.76 19.77 -10.16
CA GLY A 47 -23.80 18.34 -9.93
C GLY A 47 -22.63 17.77 -9.13
N SER A 48 -21.71 18.60 -8.62
CA SER A 48 -20.65 18.13 -7.71
C SER A 48 -21.12 18.00 -6.26
N ASP A 49 -22.07 18.81 -5.84
CA ASP A 49 -22.55 18.88 -4.45
C ASP A 49 -23.36 17.63 -4.03
N ASP A 50 -23.80 16.86 -5.02
CA ASP A 50 -24.54 15.61 -4.82
C ASP A 50 -23.61 14.39 -4.64
N ILE A 51 -22.28 14.53 -4.68
CA ILE A 51 -21.36 13.39 -4.53
C ILE A 51 -20.71 13.39 -3.14
N VAL A 52 -20.89 12.30 -2.40
CA VAL A 52 -20.27 12.06 -1.10
C VAL A 52 -19.09 11.10 -1.28
N PHE A 53 -17.94 11.48 -0.72
CA PHE A 53 -16.75 10.63 -0.69
C PHE A 53 -16.62 10.00 0.68
N ARG A 54 -16.44 8.68 0.72
CA ARG A 54 -16.26 7.91 1.96
C ARG A 54 -15.22 6.83 1.80
N ARG A 55 -14.72 6.31 2.92
CA ARG A 55 -13.91 5.10 2.92
C ARG A 55 -14.77 3.91 2.46
N GLY A 56 -14.16 3.03 1.67
CA GLY A 56 -14.76 1.79 1.24
C GLY A 56 -14.97 0.83 2.42
N THR A 57 -15.96 -0.03 2.28
CA THR A 57 -16.30 -1.09 3.22
C THR A 57 -16.27 -2.44 2.49
N LYS A 58 -16.30 -3.55 3.25
CA LYS A 58 -16.40 -4.89 2.66
C LYS A 58 -17.65 -5.07 1.78
N SER A 59 -18.74 -4.35 2.08
CA SER A 59 -19.96 -4.39 1.26
C SER A 59 -19.82 -3.73 -0.11
N ASP A 60 -18.77 -2.94 -0.35
CA ASP A 60 -18.49 -2.34 -1.66
C ASP A 60 -17.76 -3.32 -2.60
N GLU A 61 -17.07 -4.32 -2.06
CA GLU A 61 -16.22 -5.25 -2.81
C GLU A 61 -16.95 -5.95 -3.96
N PRO A 62 -18.17 -6.54 -3.80
CA PRO A 62 -18.83 -7.24 -4.89
C PRO A 62 -19.18 -6.31 -6.07
N VAL A 63 -19.59 -5.08 -5.75
CA VAL A 63 -19.98 -4.07 -6.77
C VAL A 63 -18.74 -3.57 -7.52
N ILE A 64 -17.65 -3.34 -6.79
CA ILE A 64 -16.37 -2.92 -7.38
C ILE A 64 -15.79 -4.06 -8.23
N ALA A 65 -15.75 -5.28 -7.72
CA ALA A 65 -15.28 -6.48 -8.45
C ALA A 65 -16.05 -6.68 -9.76
N ALA A 66 -17.38 -6.62 -9.70
CA ALA A 66 -18.22 -6.73 -10.90
C ALA A 66 -17.96 -5.59 -11.90
N THR A 67 -17.64 -4.40 -11.42
CA THR A 67 -17.31 -3.24 -12.27
C THR A 67 -15.92 -3.40 -12.91
N MET A 68 -14.93 -3.89 -12.17
CA MET A 68 -13.59 -4.23 -12.68
C MET A 68 -13.69 -5.32 -13.75
N ALA A 69 -14.40 -6.41 -13.47
CA ALA A 69 -14.59 -7.51 -14.41
C ALA A 69 -15.24 -7.05 -15.73
N ARG A 70 -16.30 -6.23 -15.64
CA ARG A 70 -16.94 -5.62 -16.83
C ARG A 70 -16.03 -4.67 -17.61
N SER A 71 -15.05 -4.07 -16.93
CA SER A 71 -14.06 -3.18 -17.53
C SER A 71 -12.79 -3.92 -17.96
N LEU A 72 -12.78 -5.26 -17.92
CA LEU A 72 -11.63 -6.13 -18.20
C LEU A 72 -10.39 -5.80 -17.34
N MET A 73 -10.61 -5.31 -16.12
CA MET A 73 -9.58 -5.09 -15.12
C MET A 73 -9.47 -6.32 -14.20
N ASN A 74 -8.26 -6.61 -13.70
CA ASN A 74 -8.03 -7.72 -12.77
C ASN A 74 -8.65 -7.45 -11.39
N PRO A 75 -9.64 -8.24 -10.93
CA PRO A 75 -10.28 -8.06 -9.63
C PRO A 75 -9.57 -8.79 -8.48
N LEU A 76 -8.44 -9.47 -8.73
CA LEU A 76 -7.75 -10.23 -7.70
C LEU A 76 -7.05 -9.30 -6.68
N GLY A 77 -7.22 -9.60 -5.39
CA GLY A 77 -6.59 -8.86 -4.30
C GLY A 77 -7.25 -7.52 -3.96
N ILE A 78 -8.55 -7.37 -4.26
CA ILE A 78 -9.33 -6.24 -3.75
C ILE A 78 -9.49 -6.33 -2.22
N ASP A 79 -9.44 -5.17 -1.57
CA ASP A 79 -9.65 -5.01 -0.13
C ASP A 79 -10.51 -3.77 0.06
N GLY A 80 -11.75 -3.95 0.53
CA GLY A 80 -12.74 -2.90 0.71
C GLY A 80 -12.21 -1.74 1.57
N SER A 81 -11.35 -2.04 2.55
CA SER A 81 -10.79 -1.04 3.46
C SER A 81 -9.78 -0.08 2.82
N ARG A 82 -9.35 -0.39 1.59
CA ARG A 82 -8.36 0.34 0.79
C ARG A 82 -8.97 1.14 -0.35
N PHE A 83 -10.30 1.23 -0.41
CA PHE A 83 -10.97 2.07 -1.38
C PHE A 83 -11.37 3.42 -0.79
N VAL A 84 -11.34 4.45 -1.62
CA VAL A 84 -12.14 5.66 -1.46
C VAL A 84 -13.28 5.56 -2.46
N VAL A 85 -14.52 5.64 -2.00
CA VAL A 85 -15.72 5.47 -2.81
C VAL A 85 -16.43 6.81 -2.94
N ALA A 86 -16.82 7.14 -4.17
CA ALA A 86 -17.68 8.27 -4.49
C ALA A 86 -19.11 7.75 -4.70
N GLU A 87 -20.04 8.26 -3.92
CA GLU A 87 -21.45 7.85 -3.89
C GLU A 87 -22.35 9.05 -4.21
N ASP A 88 -23.35 8.84 -5.04
CA ASP A 88 -24.40 9.82 -5.29
C ASP A 88 -25.31 9.89 -4.07
N ARG A 89 -25.36 11.06 -3.44
CA ARG A 89 -26.09 11.32 -2.20
C ARG A 89 -27.60 11.09 -2.34
N ARG A 90 -28.16 11.30 -3.54
CA ARG A 90 -29.59 11.20 -3.77
C ARG A 90 -30.04 9.77 -3.99
N THR A 91 -29.24 8.98 -4.70
CA THR A 91 -29.60 7.62 -5.12
C THR A 91 -28.90 6.53 -4.31
N GLY A 92 -27.83 6.86 -3.59
CA GLY A 92 -26.91 5.89 -2.97
C GLY A 92 -26.09 5.11 -4.01
N GLU A 93 -26.09 5.52 -5.28
CA GLU A 93 -25.37 4.82 -6.33
C GLU A 93 -23.87 5.13 -6.25
N ARG A 94 -23.04 4.09 -6.35
CA ARG A 94 -21.59 4.25 -6.43
C ARG A 94 -21.20 4.79 -7.81
N VAL A 95 -20.79 6.04 -7.86
CA VAL A 95 -20.44 6.72 -9.11
C VAL A 95 -18.96 6.63 -9.45
N GLY A 96 -18.11 6.27 -8.49
CA GLY A 96 -16.67 6.09 -8.72
C GLY A 96 -15.97 5.52 -7.50
N TRP A 97 -14.71 5.12 -7.67
CA TRP A 97 -13.85 4.65 -6.60
C TRP A 97 -12.37 4.77 -6.97
N ALA A 98 -11.51 4.81 -5.96
CA ALA A 98 -10.05 4.77 -6.09
C ALA A 98 -9.48 3.73 -5.12
N GLN A 99 -8.52 2.93 -5.58
CA GLN A 99 -7.83 1.93 -4.78
C GLN A 99 -6.46 2.43 -4.35
N LEU A 100 -6.21 2.42 -3.04
CA LEU A 100 -4.92 2.74 -2.45
C LEU A 100 -4.17 1.44 -2.10
N ARG A 101 -2.95 1.29 -2.60
CA ARG A 101 -2.06 0.18 -2.25
C ARG A 101 -0.94 0.69 -1.35
N PRO A 102 -0.71 0.10 -0.17
CA PRO A 102 0.45 0.47 0.63
C PRO A 102 1.72 0.02 -0.10
N LEU A 103 2.66 0.94 -0.33
CA LEU A 103 3.97 0.63 -0.93
C LEU A 103 5.06 0.38 0.12
N GLY A 104 4.84 0.84 1.36
CA GLY A 104 5.82 0.77 2.43
C GLY A 104 5.91 2.11 3.17
N PRO A 105 6.90 2.31 4.02
CA PRO A 105 7.05 3.56 4.74
C PRO A 105 7.54 4.67 3.81
N ALA A 106 6.84 5.81 3.87
CA ALA A 106 7.26 7.11 3.40
C ALA A 106 8.32 7.67 4.36
N SER A 107 9.60 7.43 4.04
CA SER A 107 10.62 8.42 4.40
C SER A 107 11.06 9.09 3.13
N VAL A 108 11.04 10.42 3.15
CA VAL A 108 11.87 11.21 2.27
C VAL A 108 12.97 11.70 3.18
N ASP A 109 14.23 11.37 2.86
CA ASP A 109 15.31 12.19 3.37
C ASP A 109 15.38 13.43 2.48
N PRO A 110 14.93 14.61 2.95
CA PRO A 110 14.93 15.82 2.14
C PRO A 110 16.34 16.30 1.81
N SER A 111 17.38 15.76 2.46
CA SER A 111 18.78 16.10 2.21
C SER A 111 19.42 15.27 1.08
N THR A 112 18.81 14.15 0.68
CA THR A 112 19.37 13.27 -0.34
C THR A 112 18.69 13.48 -1.71
N TYR A 113 19.36 14.24 -2.59
CA TYR A 113 18.98 14.43 -3.99
C TYR A 113 18.93 13.08 -4.73
N ASP A 114 17.86 12.84 -5.49
CA ASP A 114 17.63 11.60 -6.27
C ASP A 114 17.51 10.31 -5.44
N SER A 115 17.05 10.42 -4.18
CA SER A 115 16.66 9.24 -3.40
C SER A 115 15.64 8.39 -4.18
N PRO A 116 15.84 7.06 -4.34
CA PRO A 116 14.93 6.22 -5.09
C PRO A 116 13.50 6.34 -4.54
N GLN A 117 12.54 6.63 -5.42
CA GLN A 117 11.14 6.77 -5.02
C GLN A 117 10.63 5.47 -4.39
N GLY A 118 10.31 5.55 -3.10
CA GLY A 118 9.60 4.50 -2.38
C GLY A 118 10.52 3.42 -1.82
N SER A 119 11.23 3.77 -0.75
CA SER A 119 11.01 3.16 0.56
C SER A 119 12.01 3.81 1.51
N ALA A 120 11.53 4.31 2.65
CA ALA A 120 12.41 4.24 3.82
C ALA A 120 12.86 2.79 3.93
N ASP A 121 14.16 2.53 3.83
CA ASP A 121 14.63 1.23 4.25
C ASP A 121 14.52 1.19 5.77
N VAL A 122 13.39 0.66 6.26
CA VAL A 122 13.14 0.51 7.69
C VAL A 122 14.26 -0.27 8.32
N GLU A 123 14.85 -1.25 7.62
CA GLU A 123 15.98 -1.99 8.14
C GLU A 123 17.18 -1.07 8.31
N ARG A 124 17.53 -0.27 7.30
CA ARG A 124 18.61 0.72 7.42
C ARG A 124 18.40 1.71 8.56
N LEU A 125 17.20 2.28 8.71
CA LEU A 125 16.89 3.22 9.80
C LEU A 125 16.91 2.53 11.17
N THR A 126 16.43 1.28 11.23
CA THR A 126 16.52 0.46 12.44
C THR A 126 17.99 0.15 12.76
N ASP A 127 18.81 -0.14 11.75
CA ASP A 127 20.23 -0.42 11.90
C ASP A 127 20.97 0.81 12.41
N GLU A 128 20.74 1.98 11.80
CA GLU A 128 21.33 3.25 12.24
C GLU A 128 20.99 3.56 13.70
N GLU A 129 19.72 3.47 14.09
CA GLU A 129 19.33 3.70 15.49
C GLU A 129 19.89 2.63 16.46
N MET A 130 20.00 1.37 16.00
CA MET A 130 20.63 0.30 16.80
C MET A 130 22.14 0.50 16.92
N TRP A 131 22.79 1.08 15.92
CA TRP A 131 24.21 1.42 15.93
C TRP A 131 24.49 2.60 16.86
N GLU A 132 23.68 3.65 16.83
CA GLU A 132 23.81 4.78 17.75
C GLU A 132 23.69 4.31 19.21
N LYS A 133 22.69 3.49 19.53
CA LYS A 133 22.58 2.85 20.85
C LYS A 133 23.75 1.94 21.19
N PHE A 134 24.38 1.31 20.20
CA PHE A 134 25.54 0.45 20.43
C PHE A 134 26.74 1.28 20.90
N GLU A 135 26.98 2.42 20.26
CA GLU A 135 28.06 3.35 20.60
C GLU A 135 27.85 3.96 21.99
N ASP A 136 26.59 4.20 22.40
CA ASP A 136 26.27 4.83 23.68
C ASP A 136 26.20 3.87 24.88
N GLU A 137 25.68 2.65 24.70
CA GLU A 137 25.26 1.78 25.84
C GLU A 137 26.11 0.49 25.98
N GLY A 138 27.10 0.25 25.13
CA GLY A 138 27.81 -1.02 25.01
C GLY A 138 29.23 -1.05 25.58
N PRO A 139 29.68 -2.15 26.23
CA PRO A 139 31.11 -2.41 26.36
C PRO A 139 31.71 -2.69 24.98
N ASP A 140 32.92 -2.16 24.73
CA ASP A 140 33.70 -2.47 23.53
C ASP A 140 33.87 -3.98 23.36
N PHE A 141 33.91 -4.45 22.11
CA PHE A 141 34.15 -5.85 21.85
C PHE A 141 35.59 -6.20 22.29
N PRO A 142 35.78 -7.19 23.18
CA PRO A 142 37.11 -7.49 23.71
C PRO A 142 38.01 -8.09 22.62
N ASN A 143 39.29 -7.75 22.69
CA ASN A 143 40.31 -8.20 21.74
C ASN A 143 41.33 -9.16 22.40
N GLY A 144 41.98 -10.00 21.60
CA GLY A 144 43.03 -10.91 22.07
C GLY A 144 42.51 -11.98 23.04
N MET A 145 43.20 -12.19 24.17
CA MET A 145 42.80 -13.21 25.16
C MET A 145 41.48 -12.88 25.88
N ALA A 146 41.08 -11.60 25.90
CA ALA A 146 39.82 -11.18 26.50
C ALA A 146 38.59 -11.58 25.64
N SER A 147 38.78 -11.96 24.38
CA SER A 147 37.69 -12.39 23.49
C SER A 147 37.31 -13.87 23.65
N LEU A 148 37.89 -14.57 24.61
CA LEU A 148 37.66 -16.01 24.80
C LEU A 148 36.32 -16.25 25.54
N PRO A 149 35.53 -17.28 25.17
CA PRO A 149 34.15 -17.43 25.68
C PRO A 149 33.98 -17.53 27.20
N TRP A 150 35.05 -17.87 27.92
CA TRP A 150 35.05 -18.04 29.36
C TRP A 150 35.44 -16.78 30.14
N THR A 151 35.90 -15.72 29.46
CA THR A 151 36.26 -14.46 30.11
C THR A 151 35.03 -13.67 30.50
N GLU A 152 35.18 -12.77 31.46
CA GLU A 152 34.09 -11.92 31.92
C GLU A 152 33.69 -10.91 30.84
N GLU A 153 34.68 -10.35 30.14
CA GLU A 153 34.52 -9.37 29.08
C GLU A 153 33.72 -9.95 27.91
N TYR A 154 34.03 -11.17 27.48
CA TYR A 154 33.25 -11.83 26.42
C TYR A 154 31.81 -12.07 26.84
N ARG A 155 31.57 -12.54 28.08
CA ARG A 155 30.21 -12.78 28.58
C ARG A 155 29.41 -11.50 28.65
N ALA A 156 30.01 -10.40 29.13
CA ALA A 156 29.38 -9.09 29.16
C ALA A 156 29.02 -8.59 27.74
N ALA A 157 29.94 -8.70 26.78
CA ALA A 157 29.70 -8.35 25.39
C ALA A 157 28.61 -9.22 24.74
N SER A 158 28.60 -10.53 25.03
CA SER A 158 27.60 -11.49 24.56
C SER A 158 26.21 -11.20 25.08
N GLU A 159 26.06 -10.93 26.38
CA GLU A 159 24.78 -10.53 26.98
C GLU A 159 24.28 -9.19 26.43
N ALA A 160 25.18 -8.22 26.21
CA ALA A 160 24.82 -6.97 25.54
C ALA A 160 24.33 -7.22 24.10
N ALA A 161 25.01 -8.07 23.32
CA ALA A 161 24.57 -8.44 21.98
C ALA A 161 23.22 -9.16 21.97
N LYS A 162 22.96 -10.02 22.97
CA LYS A 162 21.67 -10.69 23.15
C LYS A 162 20.53 -9.69 23.41
N ARG A 163 20.71 -8.77 24.38
CA ARG A 163 19.73 -7.71 24.66
C ARG A 163 19.41 -6.86 23.43
N ARG A 164 20.42 -6.56 22.60
CA ARG A 164 20.23 -5.83 21.33
C ARG A 164 19.38 -6.60 20.33
N ARG A 165 19.67 -7.90 20.15
CA ARG A 165 18.86 -8.77 19.27
C ARG A 165 17.40 -8.82 19.74
N GLU A 166 17.18 -8.89 21.03
CA GLU A 166 15.86 -8.91 21.65
C GLU A 166 15.14 -7.55 21.56
N GLY A 167 15.88 -6.43 21.58
CA GLY A 167 15.34 -5.07 21.46
C GLY A 167 15.03 -4.63 20.02
N ARG A 168 15.70 -5.21 19.02
CA ARG A 168 15.53 -4.84 17.59
C ARG A 168 14.08 -4.82 17.10
N PRO A 169 13.20 -5.79 17.44
CA PRO A 169 11.80 -5.75 17.03
C PRO A 169 11.04 -4.51 17.54
N GLY A 170 11.35 -4.05 18.76
CA GLY A 170 10.73 -2.86 19.34
C GLY A 170 11.16 -1.58 18.63
N VAL A 171 12.47 -1.44 18.37
CA VAL A 171 13.04 -0.33 17.59
C VAL A 171 12.42 -0.30 16.20
N ARG A 172 12.40 -1.45 15.51
CA ARG A 172 11.80 -1.58 14.18
C ARG A 172 10.32 -1.19 14.15
N ALA A 173 9.54 -1.61 15.14
CA ALA A 173 8.12 -1.26 15.24
C ALA A 173 7.92 0.25 15.41
N ARG A 174 8.73 0.89 16.25
CA ARG A 174 8.72 2.34 16.46
C ARG A 174 9.11 3.09 15.18
N VAL A 175 10.27 2.79 14.59
CA VAL A 175 10.75 3.40 13.34
C VAL A 175 9.69 3.26 12.23
N ARG A 176 9.04 2.09 12.14
CA ARG A 176 7.95 1.87 11.18
C ARG A 176 6.70 2.69 11.47
N SER A 177 6.38 2.96 12.74
CA SER A 177 5.23 3.78 13.12
C SER A 177 5.48 5.27 12.92
N GLU A 178 6.74 5.70 13.03
CA GLU A 178 7.18 7.08 12.83
C GLU A 178 7.37 7.39 11.34
N ALA A 179 7.88 6.42 10.57
CA ALA A 179 7.89 6.52 9.13
C ALA A 179 6.44 6.47 8.64
N GLY A 180 5.95 7.58 8.06
CA GLY A 180 4.61 7.64 7.49
C GLY A 180 4.37 6.50 6.50
N GLN A 181 3.13 6.20 6.11
CA GLN A 181 2.87 5.17 5.10
C GLN A 181 2.83 5.80 3.70
N LEU A 182 3.66 5.29 2.78
CA LEU A 182 3.57 5.59 1.35
C LEU A 182 2.43 4.76 0.73
N TRP A 183 1.59 5.45 -0.04
CA TRP A 183 0.46 4.86 -0.75
C TRP A 183 0.62 5.05 -2.26
N GLU A 184 0.33 4.01 -3.03
CA GLU A 184 0.16 4.03 -4.48
C GLU A 184 -1.32 4.11 -4.81
N LEU A 185 -1.69 5.00 -5.72
CA LEU A 185 -2.99 4.96 -6.36
C LEU A 185 -2.99 3.84 -7.42
N ALA A 186 -3.42 2.66 -7.03
CA ALA A 186 -3.34 1.46 -7.88
C ALA A 186 -4.37 1.49 -9.02
N SER A 187 -5.54 2.05 -8.76
CA SER A 187 -6.59 2.18 -9.78
C SER A 187 -7.58 3.28 -9.41
N VAL A 188 -8.18 3.89 -10.43
CA VAL A 188 -9.26 4.87 -10.29
C VAL A 188 -10.31 4.62 -11.34
N PHE A 189 -11.58 4.66 -10.94
CA PHE A 189 -12.72 4.46 -11.81
C PHE A 189 -13.77 5.54 -11.56
N VAL A 190 -14.31 6.09 -12.64
CA VAL A 190 -15.46 6.99 -12.62
C VAL A 190 -16.47 6.52 -13.65
N SER A 191 -17.71 6.35 -13.21
CA SER A 191 -18.86 6.00 -14.05
C SER A 191 -18.92 6.93 -15.26
N PRO A 192 -19.09 6.40 -16.49
CA PRO A 192 -19.11 7.21 -17.72
C PRO A 192 -20.04 8.43 -17.64
N ARG A 193 -21.21 8.28 -17.00
CA ARG A 193 -22.20 9.36 -16.84
C ARG A 193 -21.77 10.51 -15.93
N ARG A 194 -20.73 10.31 -15.13
CA ARG A 194 -20.22 11.27 -14.12
C ARG A 194 -18.79 11.75 -14.44
N ARG A 195 -18.23 11.36 -15.59
CA ARG A 195 -16.93 11.88 -16.09
C ARG A 195 -17.05 13.36 -16.46
N GLY A 196 -15.92 14.07 -16.47
CA GLY A 196 -15.86 15.51 -16.75
C GLY A 196 -16.28 16.42 -15.60
N ARG A 197 -16.85 15.87 -14.52
CA ARG A 197 -17.34 16.62 -13.34
C ARG A 197 -16.36 16.69 -12.17
N GLY A 198 -15.07 16.44 -12.41
CA GLY A 198 -14.03 16.48 -11.37
C GLY A 198 -14.02 15.34 -10.34
N VAL A 199 -14.93 14.35 -10.40
CA VAL A 199 -15.00 13.23 -9.45
C VAL A 199 -13.67 12.47 -9.35
N GLY A 200 -13.01 12.22 -10.49
CA GLY A 200 -11.72 11.52 -10.51
C GLY A 200 -10.61 12.29 -9.80
N SER A 201 -10.52 13.61 -10.02
CA SER A 201 -9.54 14.46 -9.34
C SER A 201 -9.79 14.52 -7.83
N GLU A 202 -11.06 14.51 -7.43
CA GLU A 202 -11.44 14.53 -6.02
C GLU A 202 -11.16 13.20 -5.32
N LEU A 203 -11.35 12.06 -6.01
CA LEU A 203 -10.93 10.75 -5.51
C LEU A 203 -9.43 10.65 -5.25
N VAL A 204 -8.60 11.32 -6.05
CA VAL A 204 -7.13 11.31 -5.88
C VAL A 204 -6.66 12.24 -4.77
N ARG A 205 -7.41 13.31 -4.48
CA ARG A 205 -7.06 14.27 -3.43
C ARG A 205 -7.35 13.77 -2.01
N ARG A 206 -8.08 12.68 -1.87
CA ARG A 206 -8.48 12.08 -0.59
C ARG A 206 -7.69 10.82 -0.30
#